data_AF-A0A816R297-F1
#
_entry.id   AF-A0A816R297-F1
#
_cell.length_a   1.000
_cell.length_b   1.000
_cell.length_c   1.000
_cell.angle_alpha   90.00
_cell.angle_beta   90.00
_cell.angle_gamma   90.00
#
_symmetry.space_group_name_H-M   'P 1'
#
loop_
_entity.id
_entity.type
_entity.pdbx_description
1 polymer ?
#
loop_
_entity_poly.entity_id
_entity_poly.type
_entity_poly.pdbx_seq_one_letter_code
_entity_poly.pdbx_strand_id
1 'polypeptide(L)'
;MLLSGKLFYNKRIGNKYILCPVNPDEVITMQRCYATNVTNSSLRRMIAYSSQTLTDDDSTKWNIPIFLQYSIGIHEKIKNLRLKPHGNAKKSDRLFTSTLPSVLMPVKSHSRFLKPSTIYNASISNVEEVPLPSLMTVRDRKRVYNARQKNESNVEEYLAIMRNLEKSTSIIARFSMSRGEAPVLVLSQPHMIKELKRRCINSSDQMQPSVLCIDTTFNLGRFFVASIVFRNTTVRYRKTKKAPIFIGPTMIHYRDDAQSYQELLDYVRRELNNCSTLVIGSDGAKPIKKAVSSVFPDSTHLYCTRHVRENIERQLTKCRTTLHERRGLLELMFDSSESLIQSETEEEFQDRLNELSEYWRTIQTRDETRFTGATDFFQWFNQYQTDLFRNHLIAAIRILINFLDRNGSPRLFYNNDIESINNAFKNQTNWELKSLSEIIDILGKLIITQKKKNLSELCMTLGNSNFYLVIQGNCLKSASYFIAGIFLDSSVIRIYGQRKPLKNEIKL
;
A
#
# COMPACT_ATOMS: atom_id res chain seq x y z
N MET A 1 6.43 40.74 13.14
CA MET A 1 6.15 42.15 13.53
C MET A 1 6.01 42.98 12.28
N LEU A 2 5.05 43.89 12.24
CA LEU A 2 4.91 44.88 11.17
C LEU A 2 5.58 46.17 11.66
N LEU A 3 6.65 46.62 10.98
CA LEU A 3 7.35 47.88 11.28
C LEU A 3 7.36 48.70 10.00
N SER A 4 6.77 49.91 10.06
CA SER A 4 6.68 50.84 8.92
C SER A 4 6.17 50.18 7.63
N GLY A 5 5.14 49.34 7.75
CA GLY A 5 4.51 48.64 6.61
C GLY A 5 5.28 47.41 6.08
N LYS A 6 6.42 47.05 6.66
CA LYS A 6 7.20 45.86 6.27
C LYS A 6 7.14 44.78 7.35
N LEU A 7 7.04 43.51 6.94
CA LEU A 7 7.05 42.37 7.86
C LEU A 7 8.48 41.99 8.26
N PHE A 8 8.69 41.73 9.55
CA PHE A 8 9.93 41.24 10.12
C PHE A 8 9.68 40.06 11.06
N TYR A 9 10.64 39.15 11.18
CA TYR A 9 10.65 38.08 12.17
C TYR A 9 11.93 38.15 13.03
N ASN A 10 11.85 37.63 14.25
CA ASN A 10 13.00 37.60 15.15
C ASN A 10 13.85 36.36 14.88
N LYS A 11 15.08 36.56 14.42
CA LYS A 11 16.07 35.50 14.27
C LYS A 11 17.04 35.56 15.45
N ARG A 12 17.17 34.47 16.19
CA ARG A 12 18.14 34.37 17.28
C ARG A 12 19.54 34.11 16.70
N ILE A 13 20.50 34.97 17.01
CA ILE A 13 21.91 34.77 16.70
C ILE A 13 22.69 34.89 18.01
N GLY A 14 23.15 33.75 18.53
CA GLY A 14 23.72 33.64 19.86
C GLY A 14 22.71 33.99 20.97
N ASN A 15 23.07 34.93 21.84
CA ASN A 15 22.20 35.43 22.93
C ASN A 15 21.42 36.70 22.57
N LYS A 16 21.43 37.13 21.30
CA LYS A 16 20.68 38.31 20.83
C LYS A 16 19.62 37.92 19.81
N TYR A 17 18.52 38.65 19.81
CA TYR A 17 17.51 38.58 18.76
C TYR A 17 17.74 39.72 17.77
N ILE A 18 17.77 39.38 16.49
CA ILE A 18 17.90 40.34 15.39
C ILE A 18 16.61 40.30 14.57
N LEU A 19 16.09 41.47 14.22
CA LEU A 19 14.95 41.62 13.33
C LEU A 19 15.41 41.38 11.88
N CYS A 20 14.88 40.34 11.24
CA CYS A 20 15.11 40.05 9.83
C CYS A 20 13.84 40.36 9.03
N PRO A 21 13.94 41.04 7.87
CA PRO A 21 12.79 41.27 7.00
C PRO A 21 12.27 39.94 6.43
N VAL A 22 10.95 39.83 6.29
CA VAL A 22 10.29 38.66 5.70
C VAL A 22 10.19 38.89 4.19
N ASN A 23 10.55 37.89 3.40
CA ASN A 23 10.36 37.91 1.96
C ASN A 23 8.85 37.93 1.63
N PRO A 24 8.32 38.90 0.87
CA PRO A 24 6.90 38.95 0.51
C PRO A 24 6.36 37.67 -0.13
N ASP A 25 7.19 36.96 -0.88
CA ASP A 25 6.83 35.70 -1.55
C ASP A 25 6.67 34.51 -0.58
N GLU A 26 7.15 34.66 0.65
CA GLU A 26 7.01 33.67 1.74
C GLU A 26 5.86 34.03 2.71
N VAL A 27 5.10 35.10 2.44
CA VAL A 27 3.99 35.57 3.28
C VAL A 27 2.65 35.02 2.79
N ILE A 28 2.09 34.07 3.52
CA ILE A 28 0.72 33.61 3.29
C ILE A 28 -0.25 34.58 3.97
N THR A 29 -1.12 35.22 3.18
CA THR A 29 -2.18 36.10 3.70
C THR A 29 -3.41 35.29 4.08
N MET A 30 -3.83 35.36 5.34
CA MET A 30 -5.01 34.67 5.84
C MET A 30 -6.17 35.64 6.12
N GLN A 31 -7.34 35.35 5.57
CA GLN A 31 -8.60 35.95 5.96
C GLN A 31 -9.09 35.33 7.28
N ARG A 32 -9.71 36.13 8.15
CA ARG A 32 -10.25 35.69 9.43
C ARG A 32 -11.75 35.95 9.51
N CYS A 33 -12.52 34.92 9.83
CA CYS A 33 -13.92 35.04 10.21
C CYS A 33 -14.07 34.86 11.73
N TYR A 34 -14.80 35.76 12.36
CA TYR A 34 -15.14 35.69 13.77
C TYR A 34 -16.61 35.34 13.91
N ALA A 35 -16.94 34.43 14.82
CA ALA A 35 -18.31 34.13 15.18
C ALA A 35 -18.44 34.06 16.70
N THR A 36 -19.41 34.77 17.22
CA THR A 36 -19.80 34.76 18.63
C THR A 36 -20.93 33.77 18.83
N ASN A 37 -20.96 33.08 19.97
CA ASN A 37 -22.08 32.24 20.32
C ASN A 37 -23.33 33.12 20.53
N VAL A 38 -24.44 32.75 19.88
CA VAL A 38 -25.72 33.49 19.90
C VAL A 38 -26.23 33.74 21.32
N THR A 39 -25.92 32.84 22.26
CA THR A 39 -26.39 32.90 23.65
C THR A 39 -25.36 33.46 24.64
N ASN A 40 -24.07 33.50 24.27
CA ASN A 40 -23.03 34.08 25.11
C ASN A 40 -21.89 34.68 24.27
N SER A 41 -21.86 36.01 24.19
CA SER A 41 -20.84 36.77 23.44
C SER A 41 -19.41 36.65 23.99
N SER A 42 -19.24 36.04 25.17
CA SER A 42 -17.94 35.68 25.76
C SER A 42 -17.36 34.39 25.16
N LEU A 43 -18.19 33.57 24.50
CA LEU A 43 -17.74 32.42 23.72
C LEU A 43 -17.57 32.85 22.27
N ARG A 44 -16.33 32.87 21.78
CA ARG A 44 -16.04 33.25 20.40
C ARG A 44 -15.24 32.15 19.71
N ARG A 45 -15.53 31.92 18.44
CA ARG A 45 -14.73 31.11 17.53
C ARG A 45 -14.14 32.02 16.46
N MET A 46 -12.89 31.78 16.10
CA MET A 46 -12.22 32.43 14.98
C MET A 46 -11.74 31.35 14.03
N ILE A 47 -12.04 31.53 12.75
CA ILE A 47 -11.61 30.68 11.64
C ILE A 47 -10.69 31.55 10.78
N ALA A 48 -9.45 31.15 10.59
CA ALA A 48 -8.54 31.79 9.64
C ALA A 48 -8.28 30.85 8.45
N TYR A 49 -8.35 31.36 7.22
CA TYR A 49 -8.10 30.61 5.98
C TYR A 49 -7.34 31.48 4.97
N SER A 50 -6.51 30.87 4.11
CA SER A 50 -5.82 31.62 3.04
C SER A 50 -6.77 31.99 1.90
N SER A 51 -6.65 33.19 1.34
CA SER A 51 -7.50 33.69 0.24
C SER A 51 -6.78 33.80 -1.11
N GLN A 52 -5.63 33.18 -1.28
CA GLN A 52 -4.96 33.16 -2.58
C GLN A 52 -5.76 32.28 -3.56
N THR A 53 -6.46 32.93 -4.48
CA THR A 53 -7.02 32.31 -5.68
C THR A 53 -5.86 31.93 -6.59
N LEU A 54 -5.66 30.63 -6.82
CA LEU A 54 -4.71 30.15 -7.81
C LEU A 54 -5.28 30.46 -9.20
N THR A 55 -4.51 31.16 -10.03
CA THR A 55 -4.72 31.23 -11.48
C THR A 55 -4.60 29.82 -12.07
N ASP A 56 -5.45 29.53 -13.05
CA ASP A 56 -5.74 28.18 -13.60
C ASP A 56 -4.60 27.46 -14.34
N ASP A 57 -3.34 27.83 -14.14
CA ASP A 57 -2.21 27.10 -14.71
C ASP A 57 -1.25 26.57 -13.63
N ASP A 58 -0.81 25.33 -13.84
CA ASP A 58 0.13 24.53 -13.05
C ASP A 58 -0.37 23.84 -11.77
N SER A 59 -0.89 22.61 -11.97
CA SER A 59 -0.41 21.31 -11.45
C SER A 59 0.16 21.14 -10.02
N THR A 60 0.12 22.13 -9.13
CA THR A 60 0.51 22.02 -7.72
C THR A 60 -0.64 22.37 -6.79
N LYS A 61 -1.40 21.36 -6.38
CA LYS A 61 -2.40 21.47 -5.30
C LYS A 61 -1.67 21.72 -3.97
N TRP A 62 -1.66 22.96 -3.51
CA TRP A 62 -1.23 23.28 -2.15
C TRP A 62 -2.41 23.21 -1.16
N ASN A 63 -2.12 22.63 0.02
CA ASN A 63 -3.01 22.59 1.18
C ASN A 63 -3.38 24.02 1.61
N ILE A 64 -4.67 24.38 1.60
CA ILE A 64 -5.14 25.62 2.22
C ILE A 64 -5.05 25.44 3.74
N PRO A 65 -4.15 26.13 4.47
CA PRO A 65 -4.13 26.05 5.92
C PRO A 65 -5.39 26.69 6.49
N ILE A 66 -6.14 25.95 7.32
CA ILE A 66 -7.29 26.45 8.08
C ILE A 66 -6.95 26.39 9.57
N PHE A 67 -6.89 27.54 10.24
CA PHE A 67 -6.76 27.61 11.70
C PHE A 67 -8.13 27.82 12.35
N LEU A 68 -8.46 26.98 13.33
CA LEU A 68 -9.65 27.12 14.16
C LEU A 68 -9.23 27.39 15.62
N GLN A 69 -9.61 28.56 16.14
CA GLN A 69 -9.34 28.95 17.52
C GLN A 69 -10.64 29.24 18.28
N TYR A 70 -10.78 28.66 19.47
CA TYR A 70 -11.84 29.00 20.41
C TYR A 70 -11.27 29.93 21.50
N SER A 71 -11.95 31.04 21.76
CA SER A 71 -11.61 31.96 22.86
C SER A 71 -12.79 32.06 23.82
N ILE A 72 -12.49 31.85 25.10
CA ILE A 72 -13.46 31.93 26.20
C ILE A 72 -13.09 33.16 27.03
N GLY A 73 -14.00 34.11 27.16
CA GLY A 73 -13.83 35.30 27.99
C GLY A 73 -13.82 34.98 29.49
N ILE A 74 -13.44 35.99 30.29
CA ILE A 74 -13.22 35.95 31.76
C ILE A 74 -14.27 35.09 32.49
N HIS A 75 -13.78 34.25 33.40
CA HIS A 75 -14.48 33.18 34.10
C HIS A 75 -15.80 33.60 34.79
N GLU A 76 -15.97 34.87 35.15
CA GLU A 76 -17.21 35.39 35.76
C GLU A 76 -18.40 35.44 34.79
N LYS A 77 -18.18 35.65 33.48
CA LYS A 77 -19.26 35.63 32.46
C LYS A 77 -19.74 34.21 32.11
N ILE A 78 -19.09 33.18 32.68
CA ILE A 78 -19.44 31.76 32.50
C ILE A 78 -20.45 31.31 33.57
N LYS A 79 -20.52 31.98 34.74
CA LYS A 79 -21.41 31.59 35.85
C LYS A 79 -22.91 31.60 35.48
N ASN A 80 -23.31 32.36 34.45
CA ASN A 80 -24.70 32.46 33.98
C ASN A 80 -24.99 31.68 32.69
N LEU A 81 -24.25 30.59 32.41
CA LEU A 81 -24.55 29.70 31.29
C LEU A 81 -25.86 28.93 31.53
N ARG A 82 -26.96 29.40 30.93
CA ARG A 82 -28.21 28.64 30.85
C ARG A 82 -28.05 27.50 29.85
N LEU A 83 -27.76 26.31 30.35
CA LEU A 83 -27.75 25.09 29.55
C LEU A 83 -29.17 24.83 29.02
N LYS A 84 -29.33 24.73 27.71
CA LYS A 84 -30.60 24.34 27.10
C LYS A 84 -30.68 22.80 27.00
N PRO A 85 -31.89 22.23 26.92
CA PRO A 85 -32.08 20.85 26.46
C PRO A 85 -31.42 20.64 25.11
N HIS A 86 -31.08 19.40 24.78
CA HIS A 86 -30.48 19.04 23.50
C HIS A 86 -31.36 19.57 22.34
N GLY A 87 -30.77 20.12 21.26
CA GLY A 87 -31.52 20.77 20.17
C GLY A 87 -32.55 19.91 19.42
N ASN A 88 -32.57 18.60 19.68
CA ASN A 88 -33.53 17.63 19.13
C ASN A 88 -34.61 17.19 20.14
N ALA A 89 -34.55 17.67 21.39
CA ALA A 89 -35.52 17.33 22.43
C ALA A 89 -36.74 18.25 22.31
N LYS A 90 -37.81 17.76 21.67
CA LYS A 90 -39.05 18.52 21.47
C LYS A 90 -40.00 18.52 22.69
N LYS A 91 -39.74 17.68 23.71
CA LYS A 91 -40.67 17.41 24.83
C LYS A 91 -40.00 17.27 26.21
N SER A 92 -38.73 17.66 26.38
CA SER A 92 -38.01 17.43 27.63
C SER A 92 -37.30 18.71 28.08
N ASP A 93 -37.63 19.16 29.29
CA ASP A 93 -36.97 20.27 29.98
C ASP A 93 -35.69 19.84 30.71
N ARG A 94 -35.28 18.57 30.57
CA ARG A 94 -34.06 18.08 31.21
C ARG A 94 -32.83 18.75 30.58
N LEU A 95 -32.07 19.43 31.45
CA LEU A 95 -30.79 20.03 31.12
C LEU A 95 -29.84 18.98 30.51
N PHE A 96 -29.19 19.35 29.41
CA PHE A 96 -28.17 18.49 28.83
C PHE A 96 -26.91 18.50 29.72
N THR A 97 -26.70 17.43 30.46
CA THR A 97 -25.45 17.15 31.17
C THR A 97 -24.76 15.95 30.52
N SER A 98 -23.50 16.08 30.11
CA SER A 98 -22.75 14.95 29.58
C SER A 98 -22.51 13.90 30.68
N THR A 99 -22.46 12.63 30.30
CA THR A 99 -22.02 11.56 31.20
C THR A 99 -20.55 11.80 31.53
N LEU A 100 -20.17 11.70 32.80
CA LEU A 100 -18.80 11.98 33.24
C LEU A 100 -17.78 11.06 32.53
N PRO A 101 -16.59 11.56 32.18
CA PRO A 101 -15.52 10.74 31.60
C PRO A 101 -15.17 9.51 32.44
N SER A 102 -15.20 9.65 33.78
CA SER A 102 -14.94 8.57 34.74
C SER A 102 -15.90 7.38 34.61
N VAL A 103 -17.14 7.63 34.18
CA VAL A 103 -18.15 6.58 33.95
C VAL A 103 -18.06 6.04 32.52
N LEU A 104 -17.68 6.89 31.54
CA LEU A 104 -17.57 6.47 30.14
C LEU A 104 -16.31 5.67 29.82
N MET A 105 -15.19 5.89 30.51
CA MET A 105 -13.94 5.18 30.23
C MET A 105 -14.03 3.67 30.52
N PRO A 106 -14.53 3.23 31.69
CA PRO A 106 -14.74 1.81 31.96
C PRO A 106 -15.76 1.20 30.98
N VAL A 107 -16.84 1.90 30.66
CA VAL A 107 -17.84 1.40 29.70
C VAL A 107 -17.21 1.18 28.33
N LYS A 108 -16.34 2.09 27.87
CA LYS A 108 -15.61 1.93 26.60
C LYS A 108 -14.66 0.73 26.62
N SER A 109 -13.85 0.57 27.67
CA SER A 109 -12.90 -0.55 27.76
C SER A 109 -13.63 -1.89 27.78
N HIS A 110 -14.69 -2.02 28.57
CA HIS A 110 -15.47 -3.25 28.69
C HIS A 110 -16.37 -3.52 27.47
N SER A 111 -16.83 -2.48 26.76
CA SER A 111 -17.67 -2.62 25.55
C SER A 111 -17.00 -3.31 24.37
N ARG A 112 -15.68 -3.43 24.38
CA ARG A 112 -14.91 -4.17 23.38
C ARG A 112 -15.04 -5.69 23.56
N PHE A 113 -15.30 -6.16 24.78
CA PHE A 113 -15.20 -7.58 25.15
C PHE A 113 -16.48 -8.17 25.72
N LEU A 114 -17.38 -7.35 26.29
CA LEU A 114 -18.59 -7.79 26.98
C LEU A 114 -19.88 -7.36 26.25
N LYS A 115 -20.96 -8.15 26.42
CA LYS A 115 -22.27 -7.81 25.85
C LYS A 115 -22.84 -6.55 26.52
N PRO A 116 -23.51 -5.65 25.77
CA PRO A 116 -24.02 -4.39 26.31
C PRO A 116 -24.95 -4.53 27.53
N SER A 117 -25.75 -5.60 27.58
CA SER A 117 -26.61 -5.93 28.73
C SER A 117 -25.80 -6.26 29.98
N THR A 118 -24.71 -7.00 29.84
CA THR A 118 -23.80 -7.38 30.93
C THR A 118 -23.12 -6.15 31.54
N ILE A 119 -22.63 -5.23 30.69
CA ILE A 119 -21.97 -3.99 31.13
C ILE A 119 -22.96 -3.06 31.83
N TYR A 120 -24.16 -2.93 31.26
CA TYR A 120 -25.22 -2.12 31.85
C TYR A 120 -25.65 -2.68 33.22
N ASN A 121 -25.90 -3.99 33.32
CA ASN A 121 -26.29 -4.62 34.57
C ASN A 121 -25.16 -4.52 35.62
N ALA A 122 -23.90 -4.73 35.24
CA ALA A 122 -22.74 -4.57 36.12
C ALA A 122 -22.58 -3.13 36.64
N SER A 123 -22.91 -2.13 35.82
CA SER A 123 -22.87 -0.72 36.22
C SER A 123 -23.98 -0.32 37.20
N ILE A 124 -25.02 -1.15 37.32
CA ILE A 124 -26.15 -0.95 38.24
C ILE A 124 -25.99 -1.81 39.49
N SER A 125 -25.41 -3.00 39.38
CA SER A 125 -25.22 -3.93 40.50
C SER A 125 -24.08 -3.54 41.45
N ASN A 126 -23.17 -2.65 41.04
CA ASN A 126 -22.08 -2.15 41.88
C ASN A 126 -22.48 -0.96 42.76
N VAL A 127 -23.78 -0.71 42.94
CA VAL A 127 -24.30 0.42 43.71
C VAL A 127 -24.90 -0.14 45.00
N GLU A 128 -24.12 -0.09 46.09
CA GLU A 128 -24.68 -0.18 47.45
C GLU A 128 -25.72 0.93 47.65
N GLU A 129 -26.73 0.64 48.47
CA GLU A 129 -28.03 1.32 48.65
C GLU A 129 -28.00 2.82 49.00
N VAL A 130 -27.38 3.65 48.15
CA VAL A 130 -27.44 5.11 48.23
C VAL A 130 -27.87 5.65 46.87
N PRO A 131 -28.93 6.47 46.77
CA PRO A 131 -29.35 7.07 45.52
C PRO A 131 -28.32 8.11 45.06
N LEU A 132 -27.31 7.68 44.29
CA LEU A 132 -26.37 8.59 43.65
C LEU A 132 -27.05 9.36 42.50
N PRO A 133 -26.69 10.64 42.26
CA PRO A 133 -27.17 11.41 41.14
C PRO A 133 -26.91 10.68 39.81
N SER A 134 -27.85 10.78 38.87
CA SER A 134 -27.81 10.21 37.49
C SER A 134 -26.55 10.50 36.64
N LEU A 135 -25.57 11.20 37.19
CA LEU A 135 -24.26 11.51 36.62
C LEU A 135 -23.21 10.40 36.85
N MET A 136 -23.41 9.51 37.83
CA MET A 136 -22.43 8.49 38.24
C MET A 136 -22.69 7.08 37.65
N THR A 137 -23.83 6.88 36.97
CA THR A 137 -24.20 5.59 36.37
C THR A 137 -24.47 5.70 34.86
N VAL A 138 -24.43 4.57 34.16
CA VAL A 138 -24.76 4.50 32.73
C VAL A 138 -26.27 4.67 32.54
N ARG A 139 -26.69 5.85 32.11
CA ARG A 139 -28.11 6.27 32.06
C ARG A 139 -29.02 5.35 31.25
N ASP A 140 -28.54 4.73 30.16
CA ASP A 140 -29.31 3.80 29.35
C ASP A 140 -28.42 2.79 28.62
N ARG A 141 -29.01 1.65 28.21
CA ARG A 141 -28.33 0.66 27.35
C ARG A 141 -27.86 1.30 26.03
N LYS A 142 -28.60 2.30 25.53
CA LYS A 142 -28.30 3.00 24.28
C LYS A 142 -26.94 3.72 24.32
N ARG A 143 -26.45 4.18 25.48
CA ARG A 143 -25.09 4.73 25.66
C ARG A 143 -24.01 3.67 25.50
N VAL A 144 -24.25 2.43 25.94
CA VAL A 144 -23.33 1.30 25.71
C VAL A 144 -23.31 0.94 24.22
N TYR A 145 -24.48 0.90 23.58
CA TYR A 145 -24.57 0.74 22.12
C TYR A 145 -23.89 1.88 21.36
N ASN A 146 -24.06 3.13 21.77
CA ASN A 146 -23.42 4.30 21.15
C ASN A 146 -21.91 4.38 21.45
N ALA A 147 -21.44 3.85 22.59
CA ALA A 147 -20.01 3.70 22.86
C ALA A 147 -19.39 2.64 21.95
N ARG A 148 -20.14 1.58 21.63
CA ARG A 148 -19.77 0.55 20.66
C ARG A 148 -19.89 1.01 19.20
N GLN A 149 -20.88 1.87 18.90
CA GLN A 149 -21.15 2.44 17.57
C GLN A 149 -20.42 3.76 17.30
N LYS A 150 -19.71 4.33 18.27
CA LYS A 150 -18.84 5.48 17.99
C LYS A 150 -17.75 4.96 17.06
N ASN A 151 -17.86 5.30 15.78
CA ASN A 151 -16.75 5.36 14.84
C ASN A 151 -15.54 5.86 15.63
N GLU A 152 -14.52 5.03 15.78
CA GLU A 152 -13.22 5.51 16.26
C GLU A 152 -12.91 6.74 15.41
N SER A 153 -12.82 7.91 16.03
CA SER A 153 -12.66 9.13 15.24
C SER A 153 -11.35 9.00 14.47
N ASN A 154 -11.40 9.05 13.15
CA ASN A 154 -10.21 9.07 12.27
C ASN A 154 -9.25 10.23 12.60
N VAL A 155 -9.63 11.16 13.50
CA VAL A 155 -8.80 12.25 14.02
C VAL A 155 -7.41 11.76 14.46
N GLU A 156 -7.31 10.64 15.17
CA GLU A 156 -6.01 10.08 15.59
C GLU A 156 -5.13 9.70 14.39
N GLU A 157 -5.73 9.09 13.37
CA GLU A 157 -5.04 8.70 12.13
C GLU A 157 -4.65 9.93 11.30
N TYR A 158 -5.51 10.93 11.20
CA TYR A 158 -5.19 12.19 10.54
C TYR A 158 -4.04 12.91 11.25
N LEU A 159 -4.06 12.98 12.58
CA LEU A 159 -2.96 13.54 13.34
C LEU A 159 -1.67 12.74 13.15
N ALA A 160 -1.75 11.40 13.04
CA ALA A 160 -0.60 10.57 12.73
C ALA A 160 -0.01 10.86 11.34
N ILE A 161 -0.86 11.02 10.32
CA ILE A 161 -0.44 11.39 8.96
C ILE A 161 0.24 12.76 8.98
N MET A 162 -0.40 13.77 9.57
CA MET A 162 0.15 15.14 9.62
C MET A 162 1.50 15.19 10.34
N ARG A 163 1.61 14.53 11.51
CA ARG A 163 2.88 14.41 12.23
C ARG A 163 3.96 13.72 11.41
N ASN A 164 3.60 12.75 10.55
CA ASN A 164 4.57 12.06 9.72
C ASN A 164 5.02 12.93 8.54
N LEU A 165 4.11 13.69 7.93
CA LEU A 165 4.42 14.66 6.86
C LEU A 165 5.33 15.79 7.35
N GLU A 166 5.22 16.19 8.62
CA GLU A 166 6.09 17.20 9.25
C GLU A 166 7.53 16.69 9.46
N LYS A 167 7.77 15.37 9.42
CA LYS A 167 9.12 14.81 9.55
C LYS A 167 9.90 15.07 8.25
N SER A 168 11.13 15.57 8.37
CA SER A 168 12.06 15.67 7.22
C SER A 168 12.41 14.30 6.61
N THR A 169 12.17 13.22 7.35
CA THR A 169 12.37 11.83 6.95
C THR A 169 11.07 11.14 6.53
N SER A 170 10.00 11.89 6.26
CA SER A 170 8.74 11.32 5.83
C SER A 170 8.92 10.45 4.60
N ILE A 171 8.27 9.30 4.61
CA ILE A 171 8.21 8.39 3.47
C ILE A 171 6.89 8.54 2.70
N ILE A 172 5.96 9.35 3.19
CA ILE A 172 4.68 9.58 2.53
C ILE A 172 4.95 10.48 1.32
N ALA A 173 4.91 9.88 0.13
CA ALA A 173 5.11 10.59 -1.12
C ALA A 173 3.79 11.14 -1.69
N ARG A 174 2.67 10.49 -1.36
CA ARG A 174 1.33 10.96 -1.74
C ARG A 174 0.34 10.70 -0.63
N PHE A 175 -0.54 11.67 -0.43
CA PHE A 175 -1.74 11.56 0.40
C PHE A 175 -2.94 12.02 -0.41
N SER A 176 -3.99 11.20 -0.44
CA SER A 176 -5.26 11.48 -1.12
C SER A 176 -6.42 11.22 -0.17
N MET A 177 -7.40 12.11 -0.22
CA MET A 177 -8.64 11.96 0.54
C MET A 177 -9.76 12.73 -0.19
N SER A 178 -10.77 12.00 -0.66
CA SER A 178 -11.98 12.60 -1.19
C SER A 178 -13.00 12.83 -0.08
N ARG A 179 -13.99 13.71 -0.34
CA ARG A 179 -15.05 14.01 0.62
C ARG A 179 -15.85 12.73 0.97
N GLY A 180 -15.81 12.33 2.23
CA GLY A 180 -16.52 11.14 2.71
C GLY A 180 -15.79 9.82 2.45
N GLU A 181 -14.58 9.86 1.89
CA GLU A 181 -13.76 8.67 1.67
C GLU A 181 -12.66 8.55 2.73
N ALA A 182 -12.21 7.32 2.95
CA ALA A 182 -11.07 7.03 3.81
C ALA A 182 -9.76 7.48 3.13
N PRO A 183 -8.73 7.87 3.91
CA PRO A 183 -7.48 8.34 3.34
C PRO A 183 -6.70 7.23 2.63
N VAL A 184 -6.03 7.58 1.54
CA VAL A 184 -5.06 6.74 0.84
C VAL A 184 -3.69 7.38 0.96
N LEU A 185 -2.69 6.56 1.30
CA LEU A 185 -1.30 6.99 1.46
C LEU A 185 -0.42 6.16 0.54
N VAL A 186 0.42 6.81 -0.25
CA VAL A 186 1.49 6.14 -0.98
C VAL A 186 2.81 6.46 -0.31
N LEU A 187 3.48 5.41 0.15
CA LEU A 187 4.80 5.44 0.76
C LEU A 187 5.83 5.16 -0.33
N SER A 188 6.76 6.09 -0.53
CA SER A 188 7.79 5.98 -1.57
C SER A 188 9.00 6.84 -1.22
N GLN A 189 10.12 6.53 -1.85
CA GLN A 189 11.36 7.28 -1.77
C GLN A 189 11.97 7.42 -3.17
N PRO A 190 12.70 8.51 -3.47
CA PRO A 190 13.25 8.74 -4.82
C PRO A 190 14.10 7.57 -5.36
N HIS A 191 14.84 6.89 -4.48
CA HIS A 191 15.66 5.74 -4.86
C HIS A 191 14.83 4.53 -5.34
N MET A 192 13.61 4.34 -4.80
CA MET A 192 12.73 3.24 -5.20
C MET A 192 12.24 3.45 -6.63
N ILE A 193 11.83 4.68 -6.95
CA ILE A 193 11.42 5.07 -8.30
C ILE A 193 12.59 4.95 -9.29
N LYS A 194 13.79 5.41 -8.91
CA LYS A 194 15.00 5.28 -9.74
C LYS A 194 15.31 3.82 -10.07
N GLU A 195 15.25 2.93 -9.07
CA GLU A 195 15.45 1.50 -9.29
C GLU A 195 14.32 0.88 -10.12
N LEU A 196 13.07 1.26 -9.88
CA LEU A 196 11.93 0.76 -10.67
C LEU A 196 12.10 1.13 -12.15
N LYS A 197 12.43 2.40 -12.47
CA LYS A 197 12.78 2.85 -13.84
C LYS A 197 13.88 1.99 -14.46
N ARG A 198 14.98 1.80 -13.72
CA ARG A 198 16.15 1.07 -14.18
C ARG A 198 15.88 -0.42 -14.42
N ARG A 199 14.91 -1.02 -13.73
CA ARG A 199 14.69 -2.47 -13.74
C ARG A 199 13.45 -2.92 -14.50
N CYS A 200 12.43 -2.08 -14.58
CA CYS A 200 11.12 -2.47 -15.12
C CYS A 200 10.81 -1.81 -16.48
N ILE A 201 11.50 -0.72 -16.85
CA ILE A 201 11.29 -0.01 -18.13
C ILE A 201 12.51 -0.19 -19.04
N ASN A 202 13.70 0.05 -18.50
CA ASN A 202 14.92 0.12 -19.29
C ASN A 202 15.69 -1.19 -19.21
N SER A 203 15.67 -1.92 -20.31
CA SER A 203 16.76 -2.82 -20.65
C SER A 203 17.12 -2.58 -22.10
N SER A 204 18.33 -2.10 -22.33
CA SER A 204 19.07 -2.43 -23.56
C SER A 204 18.77 -3.88 -23.95
N ASP A 205 18.66 -4.19 -25.25
CA ASP A 205 18.28 -5.48 -25.88
C ASP A 205 18.82 -6.78 -25.25
N GLN A 206 19.71 -6.70 -24.28
CA GLN A 206 20.44 -7.78 -23.63
C GLN A 206 20.02 -8.08 -22.18
N MET A 207 19.14 -7.30 -21.52
CA MET A 207 18.64 -7.62 -20.17
C MET A 207 17.14 -7.84 -20.14
N GLN A 208 16.69 -8.81 -19.35
CA GLN A 208 15.26 -9.08 -19.13
C GLN A 208 14.69 -8.04 -18.16
N PRO A 209 13.61 -7.31 -18.53
CA PRO A 209 12.94 -6.41 -17.60
C PRO A 209 12.34 -7.21 -16.44
N SER A 210 12.37 -6.63 -15.24
CA SER A 210 11.85 -7.27 -14.04
C SER A 210 10.33 -7.13 -13.99
N VAL A 211 9.66 -8.22 -13.60
CA VAL A 211 8.22 -8.21 -13.33
C VAL A 211 7.94 -7.34 -12.11
N LEU A 212 7.06 -6.35 -12.28
CA LEU A 212 6.53 -5.53 -11.21
C LEU A 212 5.35 -6.26 -10.57
N CYS A 213 5.56 -6.79 -9.37
CA CYS A 213 4.55 -7.57 -8.65
C CYS A 213 3.73 -6.68 -7.73
N ILE A 214 2.41 -6.89 -7.67
CA ILE A 214 1.47 -6.17 -6.81
C ILE A 214 0.59 -7.16 -6.07
N ASP A 215 0.45 -6.96 -4.76
CA ASP A 215 -0.36 -7.80 -3.88
C ASP A 215 -0.66 -7.03 -2.59
N THR A 216 -1.75 -7.42 -1.93
CA THR A 216 -2.27 -6.76 -0.75
C THR A 216 -2.08 -7.64 0.48
N THR A 217 -1.39 -7.09 1.48
CA THR A 217 -1.33 -7.69 2.81
C THR A 217 -2.48 -7.22 3.68
N PHE A 218 -3.16 -8.20 4.24
CA PHE A 218 -4.23 -8.03 5.23
C PHE A 218 -3.68 -8.18 6.66
N ASN A 219 -4.44 -7.68 7.64
CA ASN A 219 -4.21 -7.85 9.08
C ASN A 219 -2.92 -7.19 9.61
N LEU A 220 -2.51 -6.05 9.05
CA LEU A 220 -1.47 -5.19 9.65
C LEU A 220 -2.06 -4.06 10.50
N GLY A 221 -3.37 -3.82 10.38
CA GLY A 221 -4.12 -2.79 11.08
C GLY A 221 -5.58 -2.81 10.63
N ARG A 222 -6.31 -1.71 10.82
CA ARG A 222 -7.68 -1.51 10.32
C ARG A 222 -7.75 -1.15 8.81
N PHE A 223 -6.61 -1.23 8.13
CA PHE A 223 -6.39 -0.86 6.74
C PHE A 223 -5.64 -2.00 6.03
N PHE A 224 -5.64 -1.92 4.71
CA PHE A 224 -4.91 -2.78 3.80
C PHE A 224 -3.58 -2.13 3.40
N VAL A 225 -2.58 -2.97 3.14
CA VAL A 225 -1.27 -2.53 2.66
C VAL A 225 -0.98 -3.23 1.33
N ALA A 226 -1.08 -2.49 0.22
CA ALA A 226 -0.73 -2.99 -1.10
C ALA A 226 0.72 -2.61 -1.42
N SER A 227 1.59 -3.60 -1.64
CA SER A 227 3.00 -3.34 -1.93
C SER A 227 3.33 -3.61 -3.39
N ILE A 228 4.28 -2.85 -3.93
CA ILE A 228 4.93 -3.16 -5.19
C ILE A 228 6.28 -3.77 -4.87
N VAL A 229 6.63 -4.87 -5.54
CA VAL A 229 7.97 -5.47 -5.45
C VAL A 229 8.49 -5.84 -6.82
N PHE A 230 9.80 -5.82 -6.99
CA PHE A 230 10.46 -6.23 -8.23
C PHE A 230 11.86 -6.76 -7.90
N ARG A 231 12.51 -7.44 -8.85
CA ARG A 231 13.88 -7.94 -8.65
C ARG A 231 14.92 -7.01 -9.24
N ASN A 232 16.12 -7.01 -8.64
CA ASN A 232 17.29 -6.40 -9.25
C ASN A 232 18.10 -7.46 -10.01
N THR A 233 17.91 -7.53 -11.33
CA THR A 233 18.51 -8.58 -12.18
C THR A 233 20.02 -8.43 -12.42
N THR A 234 20.64 -7.30 -12.10
CA THR A 234 22.10 -7.07 -12.31
C THR A 234 22.97 -7.75 -11.27
N VAL A 235 22.44 -8.02 -10.08
CA VAL A 235 23.19 -8.64 -8.98
C VAL A 235 22.50 -9.91 -8.51
N ARG A 236 23.29 -10.88 -8.05
CA ARG A 236 22.77 -12.12 -7.49
C ARG A 236 23.42 -12.43 -6.16
N TYR A 237 22.63 -12.94 -5.22
CA TYR A 237 23.17 -13.52 -3.99
C TYR A 237 24.11 -14.67 -4.33
N ARG A 238 25.29 -14.70 -3.71
CA ARG A 238 26.32 -15.73 -3.95
C ARG A 238 25.85 -17.12 -3.52
N LYS A 239 25.13 -17.20 -2.40
CA LYS A 239 24.58 -18.44 -1.83
C LYS A 239 23.39 -18.98 -2.64
N THR A 240 22.37 -18.16 -2.85
CA THR A 240 21.12 -18.61 -3.47
C THR A 240 21.10 -18.47 -4.99
N LYS A 241 22.07 -17.75 -5.57
CA LYS A 241 22.13 -17.38 -6.99
C LYS A 241 20.87 -16.67 -7.51
N LYS A 242 20.03 -16.15 -6.60
CA LYS A 242 18.81 -15.40 -6.92
C LYS A 242 19.09 -13.90 -6.90
N ALA A 243 18.40 -13.17 -7.77
CA ALA A 243 18.36 -11.71 -7.71
C ALA A 243 17.62 -11.24 -6.45
N PRO A 244 18.09 -10.19 -5.76
CA PRO A 244 17.42 -9.65 -4.59
C PRO A 244 16.09 -8.99 -4.95
N ILE A 245 15.14 -9.09 -4.02
CA ILE A 245 13.81 -8.49 -4.11
C ILE A 245 13.89 -7.08 -3.54
N PHE A 246 13.41 -6.10 -4.28
CA PHE A 246 13.36 -4.69 -3.92
C PHE A 246 11.91 -4.31 -3.63
N ILE A 247 11.72 -3.53 -2.56
CA ILE A 247 10.44 -2.94 -2.20
C ILE A 247 10.28 -1.66 -3.01
N GLY A 248 9.22 -1.62 -3.82
CA GLY A 248 8.74 -0.45 -4.54
C GLY A 248 7.66 0.30 -3.76
N PRO A 249 7.02 1.30 -4.39
CA PRO A 249 5.98 2.10 -3.75
C PRO A 249 4.93 1.23 -3.08
N THR A 250 4.56 1.59 -1.86
CA THR A 250 3.63 0.80 -1.02
C THR A 250 2.48 1.70 -0.59
N MET A 251 1.25 1.24 -0.76
CA MET A 251 0.05 1.98 -0.45
C MET A 251 -0.62 1.47 0.83
N ILE A 252 -1.07 2.39 1.68
CA ILE A 252 -2.01 2.12 2.77
C ILE A 252 -3.38 2.67 2.37
N HIS A 253 -4.40 1.82 2.41
CA HIS A 253 -5.77 2.15 1.99
C HIS A 253 -6.80 1.38 2.81
N TYR A 254 -8.06 1.81 2.82
CA TYR A 254 -9.11 1.21 3.67
C TYR A 254 -10.18 0.45 2.88
N ARG A 255 -10.03 0.40 1.55
CA ARG A 255 -10.99 -0.23 0.64
C ARG A 255 -10.27 -1.15 -0.33
N ASP A 256 -10.68 -2.40 -0.40
CA ASP A 256 -10.14 -3.33 -1.40
C ASP A 256 -10.91 -3.19 -2.73
N ASP A 257 -10.68 -2.08 -3.42
CA ASP A 257 -11.34 -1.76 -4.69
C ASP A 257 -10.38 -1.20 -5.75
N ALA A 258 -10.84 -1.22 -7.00
CA ALA A 258 -10.02 -0.83 -8.14
C ALA A 258 -9.55 0.63 -8.07
N GLN A 259 -10.37 1.54 -7.50
CA GLN A 259 -10.03 2.94 -7.37
C GLN A 259 -8.80 3.13 -6.47
N SER A 260 -8.74 2.42 -5.35
CA SER A 260 -7.57 2.47 -4.46
C SER A 260 -6.30 2.04 -5.21
N TYR A 261 -6.33 0.90 -5.93
CA TYR A 261 -5.18 0.45 -6.71
C TYR A 261 -4.83 1.39 -7.87
N GLN A 262 -5.81 2.05 -8.49
CA GLN A 262 -5.56 3.07 -9.51
C GLN A 262 -4.72 4.23 -8.95
N GLU A 263 -4.95 4.66 -7.71
CA GLU A 263 -4.18 5.76 -7.12
C GLU A 263 -2.69 5.44 -6.96
N LEU A 264 -2.36 4.20 -6.56
CA LEU A 264 -1.00 3.69 -6.49
C LEU A 264 -0.38 3.58 -7.88
N LEU A 265 -1.09 2.97 -8.82
CA LEU A 265 -0.62 2.78 -10.19
C LEU A 265 -0.43 4.11 -10.92
N ASP A 266 -1.32 5.09 -10.74
CA ASP A 266 -1.20 6.43 -11.30
C ASP A 266 -0.03 7.21 -10.69
N TYR A 267 0.25 6.99 -9.41
CA TYR A 267 1.48 7.51 -8.81
C TYR A 267 2.69 6.92 -9.53
N VAL A 268 2.76 5.59 -9.66
CA VAL A 268 3.87 4.91 -10.35
C VAL A 268 3.98 5.38 -11.80
N ARG A 269 2.89 5.41 -12.57
CA ARG A 269 2.89 5.83 -13.98
C ARG A 269 3.46 7.23 -14.16
N ARG A 270 3.03 8.18 -13.34
CA ARG A 270 3.53 9.57 -13.39
C ARG A 270 5.01 9.64 -13.03
N GLU A 271 5.41 8.96 -11.96
CA GLU A 271 6.81 8.85 -11.58
C GLU A 271 7.66 8.22 -12.67
N LEU A 272 7.08 7.34 -13.49
CA LEU A 272 7.68 6.67 -14.64
C LEU A 272 7.60 7.46 -15.96
N ASN A 273 7.34 8.77 -15.91
CA ASN A 273 7.20 9.64 -17.08
C ASN A 273 6.12 9.13 -18.07
N ASN A 274 5.02 8.60 -17.53
CA ASN A 274 3.88 8.05 -18.29
C ASN A 274 4.22 6.87 -19.21
N CYS A 275 5.28 6.11 -18.90
CA CYS A 275 5.52 4.83 -19.57
C CYS A 275 4.32 3.89 -19.36
N SER A 276 3.74 3.37 -20.45
CA SER A 276 2.62 2.42 -20.41
C SER A 276 3.05 0.95 -20.52
N THR A 277 4.28 0.70 -21.01
CA THR A 277 4.82 -0.63 -21.28
C THR A 277 5.56 -1.17 -20.05
N LEU A 278 4.87 -2.01 -19.27
CA LEU A 278 5.44 -2.72 -18.12
C LEU A 278 5.05 -4.20 -18.18
N VAL A 279 5.83 -5.03 -17.49
CA VAL A 279 5.39 -6.39 -17.14
C VAL A 279 4.92 -6.37 -15.69
N ILE A 280 3.63 -6.63 -15.48
CA ILE A 280 3.01 -6.60 -14.16
C ILE A 280 2.63 -8.02 -13.75
N GLY A 281 2.86 -8.39 -12.51
CA GLY A 281 2.51 -9.69 -11.95
C GLY A 281 1.56 -9.55 -10.76
N SER A 282 0.51 -10.37 -10.67
CA SER A 282 -0.32 -10.44 -9.45
C SER A 282 -0.97 -11.81 -9.26
N ASP A 283 -1.76 -11.97 -8.19
CA ASP A 283 -2.59 -13.14 -7.92
C ASP A 283 -3.86 -13.22 -8.79
N GLY A 284 -4.13 -12.20 -9.60
CA GLY A 284 -5.32 -12.10 -10.45
C GLY A 284 -6.56 -11.51 -9.74
N ALA A 285 -6.41 -10.84 -8.59
CA ALA A 285 -7.50 -10.18 -7.92
C ALA A 285 -8.22 -9.16 -8.84
N LYS A 286 -9.56 -9.25 -8.91
CA LYS A 286 -10.39 -8.41 -9.80
C LYS A 286 -10.14 -6.89 -9.64
N PRO A 287 -10.02 -6.33 -8.42
CA PRO A 287 -9.69 -4.92 -8.23
C PRO A 287 -8.36 -4.52 -8.88
N ILE A 288 -7.31 -5.33 -8.69
CA ILE A 288 -5.98 -5.10 -9.26
C ILE A 288 -6.04 -5.19 -10.79
N LYS A 289 -6.69 -6.23 -11.34
CA LYS A 289 -6.90 -6.37 -12.80
C LYS A 289 -7.50 -5.11 -13.39
N LYS A 290 -8.64 -4.66 -12.83
CA LYS A 290 -9.35 -3.47 -13.32
C LYS A 290 -8.50 -2.20 -13.25
N ALA A 291 -7.69 -2.06 -12.19
CA ALA A 291 -6.80 -0.92 -12.04
C ALA A 291 -5.64 -0.96 -13.04
N VAL A 292 -5.01 -2.12 -13.23
CA VAL A 292 -3.93 -2.32 -14.20
C VAL A 292 -4.42 -2.02 -15.62
N SER A 293 -5.52 -2.62 -16.06
CA SER A 293 -6.08 -2.38 -17.40
C SER A 293 -6.46 -0.91 -17.63
N SER A 294 -6.79 -0.17 -16.57
CA SER A 294 -7.15 1.25 -16.66
C SER A 294 -5.93 2.18 -16.72
N VAL A 295 -4.86 1.87 -16.00
CA VAL A 295 -3.69 2.77 -15.86
C VAL A 295 -2.58 2.41 -16.84
N PHE A 296 -2.37 1.12 -17.06
CA PHE A 296 -1.34 0.55 -17.94
C PHE A 296 -1.98 -0.38 -18.99
N PRO A 297 -2.78 0.16 -19.94
CA PRO A 297 -3.48 -0.66 -20.94
C PRO A 297 -2.53 -1.45 -21.83
N ASP A 298 -1.33 -0.94 -22.09
CA ASP A 298 -0.32 -1.58 -22.95
C ASP A 298 0.64 -2.51 -22.16
N SER A 299 0.37 -2.75 -20.88
CA SER A 299 1.20 -3.64 -20.05
C SER A 299 0.87 -5.10 -20.30
N THR A 300 1.89 -5.96 -20.19
CA THR A 300 1.68 -7.40 -20.12
C THR A 300 1.42 -7.79 -18.66
N HIS A 301 0.28 -8.42 -18.38
CA HIS A 301 -0.08 -8.85 -17.02
C HIS A 301 0.04 -10.37 -16.89
N LEU A 302 0.94 -10.83 -16.02
CA LEU A 302 1.14 -12.23 -15.65
C LEU A 302 0.33 -12.59 -14.40
N TYR A 303 -0.38 -13.72 -14.46
CA TYR A 303 -1.15 -14.22 -13.32
C TYR A 303 -0.39 -15.31 -12.59
N CYS A 304 -0.51 -15.35 -11.27
CA CYS A 304 0.15 -16.38 -10.49
C CYS A 304 -0.42 -17.76 -10.82
N THR A 305 0.42 -18.63 -11.39
CA THR A 305 0.05 -19.97 -11.83
C THR A 305 -0.56 -20.80 -10.71
N ARG A 306 0.00 -20.72 -9.50
CA ARG A 306 -0.52 -21.41 -8.32
C ARG A 306 -1.95 -20.99 -7.99
N HIS A 307 -2.23 -19.68 -7.96
CA HIS A 307 -3.57 -19.19 -7.60
C HIS A 307 -4.63 -19.61 -8.64
N VAL A 308 -4.27 -19.59 -9.93
CA VAL A 308 -5.17 -20.06 -10.99
C VAL A 308 -5.42 -21.56 -10.86
N ARG A 309 -4.36 -22.34 -10.65
CA ARG A 309 -4.45 -23.79 -10.42
C ARG A 309 -5.36 -24.12 -9.23
N GLU A 310 -5.16 -23.47 -8.09
CA GLU A 310 -5.99 -23.68 -6.90
C GLU A 310 -7.47 -23.35 -7.14
N ASN A 311 -7.76 -22.29 -7.92
CA ASN A 311 -9.12 -21.94 -8.28
C ASN A 311 -9.78 -23.03 -9.15
N ILE A 312 -9.05 -23.56 -10.13
CA ILE A 312 -9.48 -24.67 -10.97
C ILE A 312 -9.69 -25.94 -10.14
N GLU A 313 -8.76 -26.30 -9.25
CA GLU A 313 -8.88 -27.46 -8.36
C GLU A 313 -10.12 -27.38 -7.46
N ARG A 314 -10.42 -26.19 -6.93
CA ARG A 314 -11.65 -25.95 -6.15
C ARG A 314 -12.89 -26.14 -7.02
N GLN A 315 -12.88 -25.64 -8.26
CA GLN A 315 -13.99 -25.82 -9.17
C GLN A 315 -14.20 -27.29 -9.54
N LEU A 316 -13.13 -28.02 -9.87
CA LEU A 316 -13.20 -29.46 -10.15
C LEU A 316 -13.79 -30.23 -8.97
N THR A 317 -13.37 -29.87 -7.75
CA THR A 317 -13.92 -30.45 -6.52
C THR A 317 -15.42 -30.19 -6.38
N LYS A 318 -15.90 -28.99 -6.71
CA LYS A 318 -17.36 -28.69 -6.76
C LYS A 318 -18.09 -29.50 -7.82
N CYS A 319 -17.43 -29.81 -8.93
CA CYS A 319 -17.93 -30.68 -9.99
C CYS A 319 -17.83 -32.18 -9.65
N ARG A 320 -17.44 -32.52 -8.40
CA ARG A 320 -17.41 -33.90 -7.87
C ARG A 320 -16.50 -34.86 -8.65
N THR A 321 -15.48 -34.33 -9.32
CA THR A 321 -14.45 -35.15 -9.98
C THR A 321 -13.65 -35.94 -8.94
N THR A 322 -13.30 -37.17 -9.27
CA THR A 322 -12.42 -38.03 -8.48
C THR A 322 -10.98 -37.48 -8.45
N LEU A 323 -10.12 -38.05 -7.59
CA LEU A 323 -8.70 -37.67 -7.57
C LEU A 323 -7.98 -37.96 -8.89
N HIS A 324 -8.30 -39.09 -9.54
CA HIS A 324 -7.68 -39.48 -10.81
C HIS A 324 -8.08 -38.55 -11.95
N GLU A 325 -9.37 -38.25 -12.09
CA GLU A 325 -9.90 -37.31 -13.09
C GLU A 325 -9.30 -35.90 -12.92
N ARG A 326 -9.21 -35.42 -11.67
CA ARG A 326 -8.57 -34.14 -11.37
C ARG A 326 -7.11 -34.10 -11.81
N ARG A 327 -6.36 -35.17 -11.56
CA ARG A 327 -4.96 -35.25 -11.98
C ARG A 327 -4.84 -35.18 -13.51
N GLY A 328 -5.64 -35.96 -14.24
CA GLY A 328 -5.64 -35.91 -15.71
C GLY A 328 -5.98 -34.53 -16.27
N LEU A 329 -7.01 -33.87 -15.73
CA LEU A 329 -7.38 -32.50 -16.14
C LEU A 329 -6.25 -31.48 -15.85
N LEU A 330 -5.63 -31.56 -14.67
CA LEU A 330 -4.52 -30.67 -14.33
C LEU A 330 -3.25 -30.94 -15.14
N GLU A 331 -3.03 -32.19 -15.54
CA GLU A 331 -1.93 -32.58 -16.42
C GLU A 331 -2.07 -31.95 -17.81
N LEU A 332 -3.28 -32.00 -18.38
CA LEU A 332 -3.63 -31.33 -19.63
C LEU A 332 -3.53 -29.79 -19.54
N MET A 333 -3.77 -29.20 -18.36
CA MET A 333 -3.74 -27.74 -18.20
C MET A 333 -2.38 -27.16 -17.80
N PHE A 334 -1.59 -27.88 -16.99
CA PHE A 334 -0.42 -27.31 -16.31
C PHE A 334 0.86 -28.17 -16.34
N ASP A 335 0.75 -29.48 -16.18
CA ASP A 335 1.90 -30.30 -15.77
C ASP A 335 2.63 -30.98 -16.94
N SER A 336 1.94 -31.24 -18.06
CA SER A 336 2.54 -31.81 -19.27
C SER A 336 3.35 -30.77 -20.07
N SER A 337 4.34 -31.21 -20.85
CA SER A 337 5.00 -30.36 -21.85
C SER A 337 4.01 -29.90 -22.93
N GLU A 338 3.01 -30.72 -23.22
CA GLU A 338 1.92 -30.44 -24.15
C GLU A 338 0.69 -29.83 -23.46
N SER A 339 0.86 -29.27 -22.26
CA SER A 339 -0.26 -28.70 -21.53
C SER A 339 -0.71 -27.35 -22.11
N LEU A 340 -1.96 -26.99 -21.85
CA LEU A 340 -2.58 -25.75 -22.30
C LEU A 340 -1.77 -24.50 -21.91
N ILE A 341 -1.16 -24.49 -20.72
CA ILE A 341 -0.32 -23.36 -20.28
C ILE A 341 0.99 -23.23 -21.08
N GLN A 342 1.40 -24.27 -21.80
CA GLN A 342 2.62 -24.27 -22.62
C GLN A 342 2.35 -23.90 -24.09
N SER A 343 1.15 -23.45 -24.45
CA SER A 343 0.85 -23.10 -25.85
C SER A 343 1.67 -21.88 -26.28
N GLU A 344 2.37 -22.01 -27.41
CA GLU A 344 3.20 -20.97 -28.01
C GLU A 344 2.47 -20.24 -29.14
N THR A 345 1.41 -20.85 -29.68
CA THR A 345 0.54 -20.27 -30.73
C THR A 345 -0.94 -20.37 -30.35
N GLU A 346 -1.79 -19.58 -31.02
CA GLU A 346 -3.24 -19.64 -30.84
C GLU A 346 -3.83 -20.96 -31.37
N GLU A 347 -3.23 -21.53 -32.43
CA GLU A 347 -3.62 -22.84 -32.97
C GLU A 347 -3.37 -23.95 -31.96
N GLU A 348 -2.16 -24.03 -31.40
CA GLU A 348 -1.84 -24.97 -30.32
C GLU A 348 -2.73 -24.79 -29.08
N PHE A 349 -3.06 -23.53 -28.74
CA PHE A 349 -3.96 -23.24 -27.63
C PHE A 349 -5.36 -23.79 -27.89
N GLN A 350 -5.89 -23.60 -29.10
CA GLN A 350 -7.21 -24.10 -29.47
C GLN A 350 -7.26 -25.63 -29.53
N ASP A 351 -6.22 -26.27 -30.06
CA ASP A 351 -6.13 -27.74 -30.12
C ASP A 351 -6.09 -28.37 -28.72
N ARG A 352 -5.24 -27.85 -27.83
CA ARG A 352 -5.14 -28.32 -26.44
C ARG A 352 -6.42 -28.01 -25.64
N LEU A 353 -7.13 -26.92 -25.97
CA LEU A 353 -8.43 -26.60 -25.38
C LEU A 353 -9.52 -27.59 -25.84
N ASN A 354 -9.48 -28.02 -27.11
CA ASN A 354 -10.36 -29.05 -27.64
C ASN A 354 -10.11 -30.39 -26.96
N GLU A 355 -8.85 -30.79 -26.80
CA GLU A 355 -8.46 -32.00 -26.06
C GLU A 355 -9.00 -31.98 -24.61
N LEU A 356 -8.86 -30.84 -23.92
CA LEU A 356 -9.43 -30.66 -22.58
C LEU A 356 -10.95 -30.82 -22.57
N SER A 357 -11.64 -30.32 -23.60
CA SER A 357 -13.09 -30.48 -23.77
C SER A 357 -13.48 -31.94 -23.95
N GLU A 358 -12.79 -32.65 -24.84
CA GLU A 358 -13.04 -34.06 -25.11
C GLU A 358 -12.83 -34.91 -23.86
N TYR A 359 -11.72 -34.68 -23.14
CA TYR A 359 -11.45 -35.36 -21.87
C TYR A 359 -12.57 -35.12 -20.85
N TRP A 360 -13.04 -33.88 -20.70
CA TRP A 360 -14.17 -33.57 -19.82
C TRP A 360 -15.46 -34.31 -20.22
N ARG A 361 -15.77 -34.39 -21.52
CA ARG A 361 -16.94 -35.14 -22.00
C ARG A 361 -16.86 -36.63 -21.67
N THR A 362 -15.67 -37.23 -21.73
CA THR A 362 -15.51 -38.63 -21.31
C THR A 362 -15.78 -38.85 -19.82
N ILE A 363 -15.53 -37.84 -18.97
CA ILE A 363 -15.86 -37.89 -17.55
C ILE A 363 -17.37 -37.80 -17.36
N GLN A 364 -18.03 -36.89 -18.09
CA GLN A 364 -19.48 -36.69 -18.00
C GLN A 364 -20.27 -37.94 -18.39
N THR A 365 -19.85 -38.66 -19.45
CA THR A 365 -20.56 -39.86 -19.92
C THR A 365 -20.42 -41.07 -18.99
N ARG A 366 -19.37 -41.12 -18.16
CA ARG A 366 -19.12 -42.25 -17.24
C ARG A 366 -20.05 -42.27 -16.03
N ASP A 367 -20.61 -41.13 -15.64
CA ASP A 367 -21.53 -41.05 -14.50
C ASP A 367 -22.46 -39.84 -14.63
N GLU A 368 -23.44 -39.96 -15.54
CA GLU A 368 -24.42 -38.90 -15.84
C GLU A 368 -25.16 -38.41 -14.59
N THR A 369 -25.32 -39.28 -13.57
CA THR A 369 -26.01 -38.97 -12.31
C THR A 369 -25.26 -38.00 -11.40
N ARG A 370 -23.94 -37.84 -11.58
CA ARG A 370 -23.13 -36.86 -10.81
C ARG A 370 -23.36 -35.42 -11.26
N PHE A 371 -23.83 -35.23 -12.48
CA PHE A 371 -23.84 -33.94 -13.16
C PHE A 371 -25.25 -33.36 -13.35
N THR A 372 -26.31 -34.02 -12.85
CA THR A 372 -27.73 -33.60 -12.96
C THR A 372 -28.12 -32.34 -12.17
N GLY A 373 -27.15 -31.47 -11.86
CA GLY A 373 -27.34 -30.21 -11.14
C GLY A 373 -26.03 -29.49 -10.74
N ALA A 374 -24.88 -30.03 -11.14
CA ALA A 374 -23.56 -29.41 -10.89
C ALA A 374 -23.19 -28.48 -12.06
N THR A 375 -22.59 -27.33 -11.75
CA THR A 375 -21.94 -26.44 -12.74
C THR A 375 -21.04 -27.26 -13.65
N ASP A 376 -21.31 -27.27 -14.96
CA ASP A 376 -20.42 -27.88 -15.96
C ASP A 376 -19.03 -27.22 -15.87
N PHE A 377 -17.99 -28.03 -15.63
CA PHE A 377 -16.63 -27.52 -15.48
C PHE A 377 -16.14 -26.87 -16.76
N PHE A 378 -16.33 -27.50 -17.92
CA PHE A 378 -15.81 -26.98 -19.18
C PHE A 378 -16.57 -25.72 -19.60
N GLN A 379 -17.90 -25.66 -19.37
CA GLN A 379 -18.65 -24.43 -19.56
C GLN A 379 -18.12 -23.28 -18.69
N TRP A 380 -17.87 -23.56 -17.40
CA TRP A 380 -17.27 -22.58 -16.48
C TRP A 380 -15.85 -22.19 -16.92
N PHE A 381 -15.04 -23.16 -17.32
CA PHE A 381 -13.67 -22.93 -17.79
C PHE A 381 -13.69 -22.03 -19.01
N ASN A 382 -14.56 -22.32 -19.98
CA ASN A 382 -14.70 -21.52 -21.18
C ASN A 382 -15.13 -20.08 -20.87
N GLN A 383 -16.06 -19.91 -19.92
CA GLN A 383 -16.56 -18.59 -19.54
C GLN A 383 -15.55 -17.73 -18.76
N TYR A 384 -14.71 -18.34 -17.91
CA TYR A 384 -13.91 -17.58 -16.93
C TYR A 384 -12.39 -17.81 -17.01
N GLN A 385 -11.93 -18.91 -17.60
CA GLN A 385 -10.52 -19.31 -17.62
C GLN A 385 -9.89 -19.25 -19.01
N THR A 386 -10.62 -19.49 -20.11
CA THR A 386 -10.04 -19.48 -21.47
C THR A 386 -9.30 -18.18 -21.78
N ASP A 387 -9.98 -17.03 -21.67
CA ASP A 387 -9.33 -15.73 -21.90
C ASP A 387 -8.28 -15.40 -20.84
N LEU A 388 -8.41 -15.96 -19.63
CA LEU A 388 -7.41 -15.77 -18.58
C LEU A 388 -6.11 -16.49 -18.98
N PHE A 389 -6.20 -17.74 -19.46
CA PHE A 389 -5.04 -18.46 -19.97
C PHE A 389 -4.42 -17.73 -21.15
N ARG A 390 -5.24 -17.50 -22.18
CA ARG A 390 -4.85 -16.86 -23.43
C ARG A 390 -4.09 -15.56 -23.20
N ASN A 391 -4.56 -14.72 -22.28
CA ASN A 391 -4.04 -13.36 -22.09
C ASN A 391 -3.05 -13.18 -20.94
N HIS A 392 -2.88 -14.17 -20.05
CA HIS A 392 -2.07 -13.97 -18.83
C HIS A 392 -1.17 -15.15 -18.43
N LEU A 393 -1.33 -16.33 -19.03
CA LEU A 393 -0.61 -17.52 -18.58
C LEU A 393 0.20 -18.20 -19.67
N ILE A 394 -0.25 -18.31 -20.92
CA ILE A 394 0.38 -19.19 -21.92
C ILE A 394 1.86 -18.87 -22.21
N ALA A 395 2.58 -19.84 -22.79
CA ALA A 395 3.99 -19.71 -23.13
C ALA A 395 4.26 -18.54 -24.07
N ALA A 396 3.40 -18.32 -25.07
CA ALA A 396 3.50 -17.23 -26.03
C ALA A 396 3.74 -15.87 -25.36
N ILE A 397 2.97 -15.55 -24.30
CA ILE A 397 3.09 -14.29 -23.57
C ILE A 397 4.43 -14.22 -22.85
N ARG A 398 4.84 -15.30 -22.20
CA ARG A 398 6.10 -15.35 -21.46
C ARG A 398 7.30 -15.22 -22.39
N ILE A 399 7.23 -15.79 -23.59
CA ILE A 399 8.26 -15.65 -24.62
C ILE A 399 8.32 -14.20 -25.12
N LEU A 400 7.17 -13.58 -25.38
CA LEU A 400 7.07 -12.19 -25.85
C LEU A 400 7.80 -11.20 -24.94
N ILE A 401 7.68 -11.37 -23.62
CA ILE A 401 8.36 -10.52 -22.63
C ILE A 401 9.74 -11.06 -22.21
N ASN A 402 10.25 -12.05 -22.94
CA ASN A 402 11.49 -12.77 -22.66
C ASN A 402 11.55 -13.35 -21.24
N PHE A 403 10.42 -13.72 -20.61
CA PHE A 403 10.33 -14.30 -19.26
C PHE A 403 10.68 -15.79 -19.25
N LEU A 404 11.95 -16.07 -19.53
CA LEU A 404 12.51 -17.42 -19.69
C LEU A 404 13.33 -17.85 -18.47
N ASP A 405 13.53 -19.17 -18.35
CA ASP A 405 14.47 -19.77 -17.41
C ASP A 405 15.91 -19.79 -17.97
N ARG A 406 16.82 -20.53 -17.33
CA ARG A 406 18.23 -20.59 -17.75
C ARG A 406 18.46 -21.41 -19.02
N ASN A 407 17.53 -22.29 -19.35
CA ASN A 407 17.60 -23.17 -20.50
C ASN A 407 16.88 -22.55 -21.72
N GLY A 408 16.32 -21.34 -21.55
CA GLY A 408 15.55 -20.66 -22.59
C GLY A 408 14.07 -21.06 -22.60
N SER A 409 13.61 -21.88 -21.63
CA SER A 409 12.22 -22.32 -21.58
C SER A 409 11.32 -21.25 -20.93
N PRO A 410 10.06 -21.10 -21.38
CA PRO A 410 9.10 -20.16 -20.81
C PRO A 410 8.84 -20.43 -19.34
N ARG A 411 9.09 -19.44 -18.48
CA ARG A 411 9.04 -19.64 -17.02
C ARG A 411 7.67 -19.33 -16.44
N LEU A 412 7.07 -20.26 -15.70
CA LEU A 412 5.84 -20.00 -14.95
C LEU A 412 6.01 -18.85 -13.93
N PHE A 413 5.02 -17.96 -13.88
CA PHE A 413 5.00 -16.86 -12.91
C PHE A 413 4.37 -17.30 -11.58
N TYR A 414 5.03 -16.91 -10.49
CA TYR A 414 4.59 -17.14 -9.11
C TYR A 414 4.79 -15.86 -8.28
N ASN A 415 3.85 -15.55 -7.39
CA ASN A 415 3.88 -14.37 -6.52
C ASN A 415 4.79 -14.53 -5.28
N ASN A 416 5.71 -15.50 -5.27
CA ASN A 416 6.57 -15.81 -4.12
C ASN A 416 7.36 -14.60 -3.60
N ASP A 417 7.76 -13.70 -4.51
CA ASP A 417 8.55 -12.53 -4.14
C ASP A 417 7.77 -11.57 -3.27
N ILE A 418 6.52 -11.30 -3.64
CA ILE A 418 5.67 -10.39 -2.88
C ILE A 418 5.15 -11.05 -1.61
N GLU A 419 4.83 -12.34 -1.65
CA GLU A 419 4.49 -13.09 -0.43
C GLU A 419 5.64 -13.09 0.59
N SER A 420 6.89 -13.16 0.13
CA SER A 420 8.05 -13.06 1.00
C SER A 420 8.16 -11.69 1.68
N ILE A 421 7.85 -10.60 0.98
CA ILE A 421 7.86 -9.25 1.54
C ILE A 421 6.65 -9.04 2.47
N ASN A 422 5.48 -9.52 2.08
CA ASN A 422 4.26 -9.52 2.89
C ASN A 422 4.48 -10.28 4.22
N ASN A 423 5.16 -11.42 4.16
CA ASN A 423 5.57 -12.15 5.36
C ASN A 423 6.60 -11.37 6.20
N ALA A 424 7.54 -10.68 5.56
CA ALA A 424 8.48 -9.79 6.28
C ALA A 424 7.74 -8.66 7.01
N PHE A 425 6.70 -8.07 6.40
CA PHE A 425 5.85 -7.07 7.04
C PHE A 425 5.14 -7.65 8.27
N LYS A 426 4.49 -8.81 8.12
CA LYS A 426 3.81 -9.48 9.22
C LYS A 426 4.76 -9.81 10.37
N ASN A 427 5.97 -10.29 10.07
CA ASN A 427 7.00 -10.56 11.07
C ASN A 427 7.45 -9.29 11.81
N GLN A 428 7.62 -8.15 11.12
CA GLN A 428 7.96 -6.89 11.80
C GLN A 428 6.83 -6.36 12.70
N THR A 429 5.58 -6.72 12.39
CA THR A 429 4.43 -6.42 13.25
C THR A 429 4.20 -7.45 14.35
N ASN A 430 5.01 -8.51 14.45
CA ASN A 430 4.75 -9.68 15.29
C ASN A 430 3.36 -10.30 15.05
N TRP A 431 2.84 -10.22 13.82
CA TRP A 431 1.51 -10.69 13.45
C TRP A 431 0.35 -10.01 14.20
N GLU A 432 0.62 -8.87 14.82
CA GLU A 432 -0.37 -8.08 15.55
C GLU A 432 -0.86 -6.89 14.72
N LEU A 433 -2.13 -6.50 14.94
CA LEU A 433 -2.67 -5.27 14.39
C LEU A 433 -1.95 -4.06 15.00
N LYS A 434 -1.49 -3.15 14.15
CA LYS A 434 -0.81 -1.92 14.55
C LYS A 434 -1.62 -0.69 14.14
N SER A 435 -1.36 0.42 14.82
CA SER A 435 -1.90 1.72 14.44
C SER A 435 -1.27 2.22 13.14
N LEU A 436 -1.92 3.19 12.48
CA LEU A 436 -1.40 3.79 11.25
C LEU A 436 0.00 4.38 11.43
N SER A 437 0.24 5.09 12.54
CA SER A 437 1.55 5.68 12.83
C SER A 437 2.65 4.62 12.94
N GLU A 438 2.36 3.52 13.65
CA GLU A 438 3.32 2.43 13.82
C GLU A 438 3.61 1.73 12.49
N ILE A 439 2.60 1.48 11.65
CA ILE A 439 2.81 0.86 10.34
C ILE A 439 3.65 1.75 9.42
N ILE A 440 3.38 3.06 9.37
CA ILE A 440 4.19 3.97 8.55
C ILE A 440 5.66 3.92 9.01
N ASP A 441 5.91 3.93 10.32
CA ASP A 441 7.27 3.88 10.86
C ASP A 441 7.95 2.50 10.61
N ILE A 442 7.21 1.39 10.72
CA ILE A 442 7.71 0.03 10.43
C ILE A 442 8.08 -0.12 8.95
N LEU A 443 7.18 0.26 8.04
CA LEU A 443 7.41 0.21 6.60
C LEU A 443 8.57 1.12 6.20
N GLY A 444 8.65 2.32 6.80
CA GLY A 444 9.78 3.24 6.60
C GLY A 444 11.12 2.66 7.00
N LYS A 445 11.19 2.05 8.19
CA LYS A 445 12.40 1.37 8.66
C LYS A 445 12.81 0.24 7.72
N LEU A 446 11.87 -0.55 7.21
CA LEU A 446 12.16 -1.62 6.26
C LEU A 446 12.73 -1.10 4.94
N ILE A 447 12.09 -0.08 4.36
CA ILE A 447 12.53 0.56 3.10
C ILE A 447 13.95 1.13 3.28
N ILE A 448 14.19 1.87 4.37
CA ILE A 448 15.51 2.46 4.66
C ILE A 448 16.57 1.38 4.91
N THR A 449 16.22 0.32 5.64
CA THR A 449 17.13 -0.79 5.92
C THR A 449 17.50 -1.53 4.63
N GLN A 450 16.53 -1.76 3.74
CA GLN A 450 16.80 -2.38 2.44
C GLN A 450 17.70 -1.49 1.59
N LYS A 451 17.47 -0.17 1.54
CA LYS A 451 18.37 0.78 0.87
C LYS A 451 19.81 0.66 1.40
N LYS A 452 19.98 0.66 2.72
CA LYS A 452 21.31 0.57 3.35
C LYS A 452 22.00 -0.75 3.04
N LYS A 453 21.28 -1.88 3.13
CA LYS A 453 21.80 -3.20 2.75
C LYS A 453 22.22 -3.22 1.29
N ASN A 454 21.34 -2.80 0.39
CA ASN A 454 21.60 -2.75 -1.04
C ASN A 454 22.84 -1.89 -1.36
N LEU A 455 22.98 -0.70 -0.76
CA LEU A 455 24.15 0.17 -0.95
C LEU A 455 25.43 -0.46 -0.38
N SER A 456 25.38 -1.01 0.83
CA SER A 456 26.54 -1.68 1.45
C SER A 456 27.00 -2.90 0.64
N GLU A 457 26.05 -3.63 0.04
CA GLU A 457 26.30 -4.81 -0.77
C GLU A 457 26.84 -4.43 -2.15
N LEU A 458 26.34 -3.35 -2.77
CA LEU A 458 26.90 -2.79 -4.00
C LEU A 458 28.35 -2.29 -3.79
N CYS A 459 28.61 -1.57 -2.70
CA CYS A 459 29.95 -1.05 -2.38
C CYS A 459 30.95 -2.19 -2.05
N MET A 460 30.51 -3.26 -1.38
CA MET A 460 31.36 -4.43 -1.10
C MET A 460 31.49 -5.40 -2.29
N THR A 461 30.85 -5.15 -3.44
CA THR A 461 31.07 -5.97 -4.66
C THR A 461 32.51 -5.85 -5.19
N LEU A 462 33.34 -4.97 -4.62
CA LEU A 462 34.77 -4.83 -4.86
C LEU A 462 35.67 -5.51 -3.80
N GLY A 463 35.10 -6.19 -2.79
CA GLY A 463 35.84 -6.99 -1.81
C GLY A 463 34.93 -7.80 -0.88
N ASN A 464 35.12 -9.13 -0.84
CA ASN A 464 34.51 -10.09 0.10
C ASN A 464 32.99 -9.93 0.40
N SER A 465 32.16 -9.55 -0.58
CA SER A 465 30.71 -9.50 -0.42
C SER A 465 29.97 -10.82 -0.70
N ASN A 466 28.72 -10.87 -0.22
CA ASN A 466 27.74 -11.94 -0.47
C ASN A 466 27.09 -11.89 -1.86
N PHE A 467 27.57 -11.05 -2.78
CA PHE A 467 26.98 -10.85 -4.12
C PHE A 467 28.04 -10.95 -5.19
N TYR A 468 27.60 -11.21 -6.42
CA TYR A 468 28.45 -11.09 -7.60
C TYR A 468 27.69 -10.38 -8.72
N LEU A 469 28.45 -9.63 -9.53
CA LEU A 469 27.93 -8.96 -10.72
C LEU A 469 27.63 -10.01 -11.79
N VAL A 470 26.47 -9.89 -12.43
CA VAL A 470 26.14 -10.72 -13.60
C VAL A 470 26.56 -9.94 -14.85
N ILE A 471 27.62 -10.39 -15.52
CA ILE A 471 28.01 -9.91 -16.85
C ILE A 471 27.45 -10.92 -17.85
N GLN A 472 26.45 -10.52 -18.64
CA GLN A 472 25.95 -11.31 -19.77
C GLN A 472 26.61 -10.80 -21.06
N GLY A 473 27.37 -11.66 -21.76
CA GLY A 473 27.78 -11.54 -23.17
C GLY A 473 28.64 -10.33 -23.62
N ASN A 474 29.83 -10.60 -24.20
CA ASN A 474 30.71 -9.70 -24.99
C ASN A 474 31.01 -8.27 -24.51
N CYS A 475 30.82 -7.94 -23.24
CA CYS A 475 31.15 -6.60 -22.69
C CYS A 475 32.39 -6.61 -21.79
N LEU A 476 33.54 -7.07 -22.30
CA LEU A 476 34.83 -6.83 -21.62
C LEU A 476 35.31 -5.38 -21.75
N LYS A 477 34.88 -4.64 -22.78
CA LYS A 477 35.26 -3.22 -22.98
C LYS A 477 34.44 -2.24 -22.13
N SER A 478 33.21 -2.61 -21.74
CA SER A 478 32.25 -1.75 -21.03
C SER A 478 32.43 -1.79 -19.50
N ALA A 479 33.04 -2.86 -18.98
CA ALA A 479 33.29 -3.03 -17.54
C ALA A 479 34.20 -1.91 -16.97
N SER A 480 35.18 -1.45 -17.76
CA SER A 480 36.10 -0.38 -17.39
C SER A 480 35.39 0.97 -17.18
N TYR A 481 34.38 1.28 -18.01
CA TYR A 481 33.59 2.50 -17.92
C TYR A 481 32.53 2.45 -16.83
N PHE A 482 31.95 1.27 -16.57
CA PHE A 482 30.95 1.09 -15.51
C PHE A 482 31.55 1.26 -14.11
N ILE A 483 32.81 0.83 -13.93
CA ILE A 483 33.55 1.09 -12.69
C ILE A 483 33.81 2.59 -12.56
N ALA A 484 34.25 3.29 -13.61
CA ALA A 484 34.53 4.73 -13.54
C ALA A 484 33.28 5.60 -13.27
N GLY A 485 32.12 5.26 -13.83
CA GLY A 485 30.88 6.03 -13.67
C GLY A 485 30.23 5.95 -12.28
N ILE A 486 30.52 4.90 -11.49
CA ILE A 486 30.00 4.76 -10.11
C ILE A 486 30.79 5.63 -9.11
N PHE A 487 32.03 6.01 -9.43
CA PHE A 487 32.94 6.71 -8.52
C PHE A 487 32.94 8.24 -8.65
N LEU A 488 32.19 8.83 -9.59
CA LEU A 488 32.23 10.27 -9.85
C LEU A 488 31.15 11.11 -9.15
N ASP A 489 30.21 10.50 -8.42
CA ASP A 489 29.14 11.22 -7.72
C ASP A 489 29.19 11.02 -6.19
N SER A 490 30.34 11.37 -5.60
CA SER A 490 30.45 11.93 -4.24
C SER A 490 31.90 12.31 -3.95
N SER A 491 32.11 13.55 -3.57
CA SER A 491 33.38 14.18 -3.20
C SER A 491 34.21 13.36 -2.19
N VAL A 492 35.42 12.99 -2.64
CA VAL A 492 36.65 12.65 -1.90
C VAL A 492 36.57 11.45 -0.95
N ILE A 493 37.03 10.28 -1.42
CA ILE A 493 37.49 9.18 -0.58
C ILE A 493 38.96 8.89 -0.92
N ARG A 494 39.87 9.11 0.04
CA ARG A 494 41.31 8.78 -0.10
C ARG A 494 41.49 7.26 -0.08
N ILE A 495 42.14 6.73 -1.11
CA ILE A 495 42.49 5.31 -1.24
C ILE A 495 43.86 5.09 -0.57
N TYR A 496 43.93 4.20 0.43
CA TYR A 496 45.17 3.54 0.81
C TYR A 496 45.20 2.16 0.13
N GLY A 497 45.93 2.05 -0.99
CA GLY A 497 46.08 0.79 -1.71
C GLY A 497 47.48 0.22 -1.53
N GLN A 498 47.59 -0.95 -0.89
CA GLN A 498 48.73 -1.84 -1.14
C GLN A 498 48.48 -2.60 -2.45
N ARG A 499 49.36 -2.38 -3.44
CA ARG A 499 49.36 -3.10 -4.72
C ARG A 499 49.85 -4.55 -4.52
N LYS A 500 49.09 -5.53 -5.00
CA LYS A 500 49.65 -6.76 -5.56
C LYS A 500 49.06 -7.00 -6.96
N PRO A 501 49.88 -7.36 -7.96
CA PRO A 501 49.43 -7.52 -9.34
C PRO A 501 48.73 -8.89 -9.54
N LEU A 502 47.62 -8.89 -10.27
CA LEU A 502 46.99 -10.10 -10.81
C LEU A 502 47.86 -10.66 -11.94
N LYS A 503 48.30 -11.92 -11.80
CA LYS A 503 48.85 -12.70 -12.92
C LYS A 503 47.69 -13.23 -13.76
N ASN A 504 47.76 -12.91 -15.05
CA ASN A 504 46.99 -13.54 -16.12
C ASN A 504 47.40 -15.02 -16.24
N GLU A 505 46.44 -15.94 -16.29
CA GLU A 505 46.60 -17.18 -17.04
C GLU A 505 45.34 -17.46 -17.85
N ILE A 506 45.49 -17.30 -19.16
CA ILE A 506 44.63 -17.84 -20.21
C ILE A 506 45.21 -19.21 -20.54
N LYS A 507 44.39 -20.26 -20.55
CA LYS A 507 44.67 -21.48 -21.32
C LYS A 507 43.42 -21.80 -22.16
N LEU A 508 43.70 -22.04 -23.44
CA LEU A 508 42.79 -22.23 -24.58
C LEU A 508 41.75 -23.31 -24.35
#